data_AF-A0A661K495-F1
#
_entry.id   AF-A0A661K495-F1
#
_cell.length_a   1.000
_cell.length_b   1.000
_cell.length_c   1.000
_cell.angle_alpha   90.00
_cell.angle_beta   90.00
_cell.angle_gamma   90.00
#
_symmetry.space_group_name_H-M   'P 1'
#
loop_
_entity.id
_entity.type
_entity.pdbx_description
1 polymer ?
#
loop_
_entity_poly.entity_id
_entity_poly.type
_entity_poly.pdbx_seq_one_letter_code
_entity_poly.pdbx_strand_id
1 'polypeptide(L)' 'MAFLLKISENKCTACKACELACSFHHRRVFKPQIASIAILQSKNKEKIKIAIFYKNENAHLA' A
#
# COMPACT_ATOMS: atom_id res chain seq x y z
N MET A 1 -4.60 -3.88 21.43
CA MET A 1 -3.37 -3.08 21.26
C MET A 1 -3.54 -2.21 20.02
N ALA A 2 -3.37 -0.89 20.15
CA ALA A 2 -3.45 0.02 19.01
C ALA A 2 -2.04 0.29 18.47
N PHE A 3 -1.84 0.06 17.18
CA PHE A 3 -0.60 0.39 16.48
C PHE A 3 -0.82 1.66 15.65
N LEU A 4 0.14 2.58 15.69
CA LEU A 4 0.12 3.80 14.90
C LEU A 4 1.09 3.66 13.72
N LEU A 5 0.60 3.85 12.49
CA LEU A 5 1.43 3.92 11.29
C LEU A 5 1.64 5.38 10.89
N LYS A 6 2.88 5.89 11.00
CA LYS A 6 3.25 7.24 10.57
C LYS A 6 3.77 7.22 9.14
N ILE A 7 3.10 7.94 8.24
CA ILE A 7 3.46 8.03 6.82
C ILE A 7 3.88 9.47 6.50
N SER A 8 5.02 9.63 5.82
CA SER A 8 5.49 10.91 5.31
C SER A 8 5.38 10.93 3.79
N GLU A 9 4.22 11.37 3.28
CA GLU A 9 3.91 11.33 1.83
C GLU A 9 4.92 12.12 0.99
N ASN A 10 5.46 13.22 1.52
CA ASN A 10 6.49 14.03 0.87
C ASN A 10 7.82 13.31 0.63
N LYS A 11 8.08 12.18 1.32
CA LYS A 11 9.26 11.34 1.09
C LYS A 11 9.00 10.18 0.14
N CYS A 12 7.76 9.97 -0.29
CA CYS A 12 7.41 8.89 -1.20
C CYS A 12 7.94 9.20 -2.61
N THR A 13 8.64 8.24 -3.22
CA THR A 13 9.16 8.34 -4.60
C THR A 13 8.30 7.59 -5.62
N ALA A 14 7.15 7.07 -5.19
CA ALA A 14 6.27 6.22 -5.97
C ALA A 14 6.91 4.91 -6.51
N CYS A 15 7.91 4.35 -5.82
CA CYS A 15 8.61 3.14 -6.26
C CYS A 15 7.79 1.84 -6.17
N LYS A 16 6.65 1.84 -5.46
CA LYS A 16 5.74 0.69 -5.26
C LYS A 16 6.33 -0.52 -4.54
N ALA A 17 7.52 -0.40 -3.94
CA ALA A 17 8.14 -1.48 -3.17
C ALA A 17 7.28 -1.94 -1.97
N CYS A 18 6.57 -1.01 -1.32
CA CYS A 18 5.66 -1.34 -0.22
C CYS A 18 4.47 -2.20 -0.67
N GLU A 19 3.92 -1.96 -1.87
CA GLU A 19 2.85 -2.77 -2.45
C GLU A 19 3.34 -4.19 -2.76
N LEU A 20 4.54 -4.29 -3.33
CA LEU A 20 5.19 -5.57 -3.62
C LEU A 20 5.50 -6.35 -2.34
N ALA A 21 6.05 -5.68 -1.32
CA ALA A 21 6.34 -6.30 -0.03
C ALA A 21 5.07 -6.84 0.63
N CYS A 22 3.98 -6.06 0.62
CA CYS A 22 2.70 -6.46 1.21
C CYS A 22 2.08 -7.66 0.47
N SER A 23 1.96 -7.58 -0.86
CA SER A 23 1.41 -8.67 -1.68
C SER A 23 2.26 -9.95 -1.56
N PHE A 24 3.58 -9.83 -1.53
CA PHE A 24 4.45 -10.99 -1.34
C PHE A 24 4.33 -11.57 0.08
N HIS A 25 4.30 -10.74 1.12
CA HIS A 25 4.17 -11.19 2.50
C HIS A 25 2.88 -12.01 2.71
N HIS A 26 1.75 -11.53 2.20
CA HIS A 26 0.45 -12.17 2.41
C HIS A 26 0.11 -13.27 1.39
N ARG A 27 0.60 -13.16 0.15
CA ARG A 27 0.14 -14.00 -0.97
C ARG A 27 1.26 -14.73 -1.70
N ARG A 28 2.53 -14.46 -1.35
CA ARG A 28 3.72 -15.01 -2.03
C ARG A 28 3.77 -14.70 -3.53
N VAL A 29 3.13 -13.60 -3.96
CA VAL A 29 3.10 -13.16 -5.36
C VAL A 29 3.42 -11.67 -5.43
N PHE A 30 4.24 -11.29 -6.40
CA PHE A 30 4.52 -9.89 -6.72
C PHE A 30 3.39 -9.27 -7.55
N LYS A 31 2.28 -8.95 -6.89
CA LYS A 31 1.11 -8.34 -7.52
C LYS A 31 0.63 -7.14 -6.71
N PRO A 32 1.07 -5.91 -7.02
CA PRO A 32 0.74 -4.71 -6.25
C PRO A 32 -0.77 -4.47 -6.05
N GLN A 33 -1.59 -4.91 -7.01
CA GLN A 33 -3.05 -4.71 -7.03
C GLN A 33 -3.80 -5.39 -5.88
N ILE A 34 -3.18 -6.40 -5.23
CA ILE A 34 -3.79 -7.11 -4.10
C ILE A 34 -3.21 -6.66 -2.75
N ALA A 35 -2.28 -5.71 -2.73
CA ALA A 35 -1.70 -5.20 -1.49
C ALA A 35 -2.73 -4.39 -0.67
N SER A 36 -2.56 -4.41 0.66
CA SER A 36 -3.31 -3.56 1.59
C SER A 36 -2.80 -2.10 1.65
N ILE A 37 -1.78 -1.77 0.86
CA ILE A 37 -1.27 -0.40 0.65
C ILE A 37 -1.22 -0.13 -0.84
N ALA A 38 -1.67 1.06 -1.27
CA ALA A 38 -1.59 1.52 -2.64
C ALA A 38 -0.97 2.92 -2.74
N ILE A 39 -0.16 3.09 -3.79
CA ILE A 39 0.55 4.29 -4.17
C ILE A 39 -0.08 4.80 -5.48
N LEU A 40 -0.84 5.87 -5.35
CA LEU A 40 -1.54 6.52 -6.45
C LEU A 40 -0.72 7.72 -6.91
N GLN A 41 -0.20 7.66 -8.14
CA GLN A 41 0.54 8.76 -8.75
C GLN A 41 -0.26 9.37 -9.90
N SER A 42 -0.35 10.70 -9.96
CA SER A 42 -0.93 11.41 -11.09
C SER A 42 -0.11 11.21 -12.37
N LYS A 43 -0.75 11.30 -13.54
CA LYS A 43 -0.06 11.16 -14.85
C LYS A 43 1.14 12.10 -15.01
N ASN A 44 1.06 13.30 -14.44
CA ASN A 44 2.13 14.30 -14.51
C ASN A 44 3.22 14.12 -13.43
N LYS A 45 3.15 13.07 -12.60
CA LYS A 45 4.04 12.82 -11.44
C LYS A 45 4.06 13.92 -10.36
N GLU A 46 3.27 14.97 -10.50
CA GLU A 46 3.18 16.10 -9.58
C GLU A 46 2.58 15.74 -8.22
N LYS A 47 1.77 14.68 -8.15
CA LYS A 47 1.04 14.30 -6.94
C LYS A 47 1.14 12.81 -6.69
N ILE A 48 1.52 12.46 -5.47
CA ILE A 48 1.53 11.11 -4.93
C ILE A 48 0.53 11.08 -3.77
N LYS A 49 -0.33 10.06 -3.74
CA LYS A 49 -1.22 9.75 -2.62
C LYS A 49 -0.96 8.32 -2.16
N ILE A 50 -1.05 8.10 -0.86
CA ILE A 50 -0.89 6.78 -0.24
C ILE A 50 -2.24 6.39 0.38
N ALA A 51 -2.75 5.23 0.00
CA ALA A 51 -3.98 4.66 0.56
C ALA A 51 -3.65 3.38 1.33
N ILE A 52 -4.25 3.22 2.52
CA ILE A 52 -4.18 2.01 3.32
C ILE A 52 -5.58 1.43 3.40
N PHE A 53 -5.72 0.14 3.08
CA PHE A 53 -6.97 -0.60 3.15
C PHE A 53 -6.97 -1.44 4.43
N TYR A 54 -7.92 -1.19 5.32
CA TYR A 54 -8.14 -1.99 6.52
C TYR A 54 -9.32 -2.95 6.29
N LYS A 55 -9.18 -4.21 6.70
CA LYS A 55 -10.29 -5.19 6.68
C LYS A 55 -11.11 -5.07 7.95
N ASN A 56 -12.43 -5.05 7.80
CA ASN A 56 -13.33 -5.45 8.88
C ASN A 56 -13.46 -6.98 8.89
N GLU A 57 -12.92 -7.58 9.94
CA GLU A 57 -13.18 -8.84 10.62
C GLU A 57 -13.65 -10.14 9.92
N ASN A 58 -14.08 -10.24 8.65
CA ASN A 58 -14.49 -11.55 8.09
C ASN A 58 -14.37 -11.80 6.57
N ALA A 59 -13.70 -10.96 5.76
CA ALA A 59 -13.53 -11.29 4.34
C ALA A 59 -12.07 -11.16 3.89
N HIS A 60 -11.47 -12.30 3.63
CA HIS A 60 -10.04 -12.43 3.37
C HIS A 60 -9.68 -12.09 1.92
N LEU A 61 -9.38 -10.82 1.62
CA LEU A 61 -8.49 -10.45 0.51
C LEU A 61 -7.27 -9.66 1.00
N ALA A 62 -6.23 -10.41 1.37
CA ALA A 62 -4.90 -9.90 1.63
C ALA A 62 -4.16 -9.58 0.32
#